data_AF-A0A1W9N883-F1
#
_entry.id   AF-A0A1W9N883-F1
#
_cell.length_a   1.000
_cell.length_b   1.000
_cell.length_c   1.000
_cell.angle_alpha   90.00
_cell.angle_beta   90.00
_cell.angle_gamma   90.00
#
_symmetry.space_group_name_H-M   'P 1'
#
loop_
_entity.id
_entity.type
_entity.pdbx_description
1 polymer ?
#
loop_
_entity_poly.entity_id
_entity_poly.type
_entity_poly.pdbx_seq_one_letter_code
_entity_poly.pdbx_strand_id
1 'polypeptide(L)'
;MGELSGIFRNLVKKYHPDKVQDYPEWAHQRMTEINEAYELLARKITESVPQNHRQSQPKAESDDAIYDNGPLSRVTPFGSDVSGVFYPAFNTFLDGLGLYYQYGLENPAYRQEGVRRFRYREAMRLIISGRDTLIEYKSRFGHPVVDAASRYARLTVADIDLGTVPVSMDPRYYKYDKRMMKARKAFDESVKVIFFPEFIPNHLRSRYSSGLYSCYSEFIFYLTVFDKGERQKLGILQTARYDALITLIQLRNAELLVF
;
A
#
# COMPACT_ATOMS: atom_id res chain seq x y z
N MET A 1 15.86 -14.28 15.14
CA MET A 1 14.85 -13.62 14.27
C MET A 1 13.68 -14.54 13.90
N GLY A 2 13.91 -15.75 13.39
CA GLY A 2 12.83 -16.65 12.93
C GLY A 2 11.77 -17.00 14.00
N GLU A 3 12.20 -17.31 15.22
CA GLU A 3 11.29 -17.75 16.30
C GLU A 3 10.41 -16.61 16.85
N LEU A 4 10.98 -15.42 17.07
CA LEU A 4 10.23 -14.22 17.48
C LEU A 4 9.19 -13.82 16.42
N SER A 5 9.56 -13.87 15.15
CA SER A 5 8.63 -13.60 14.05
C SER A 5 7.50 -14.64 13.96
N GLY A 6 7.78 -15.91 14.30
CA GLY A 6 6.79 -16.98 14.35
C GLY A 6 5.77 -16.79 15.48
N ILE A 7 6.24 -16.43 16.67
CA ILE A 7 5.39 -16.15 17.83
C ILE A 7 4.52 -14.91 17.58
N PHE A 8 5.10 -13.84 17.05
CA PHE A 8 4.35 -12.64 16.67
C PHE A 8 3.24 -12.96 15.66
N ARG A 9 3.55 -13.72 14.59
CA ARG A 9 2.55 -14.15 13.60
C ARG A 9 1.39 -14.93 14.22
N ASN A 10 1.67 -15.78 15.21
CA ASN A 10 0.61 -16.54 15.90
C ASN A 10 -0.27 -15.65 16.78
N LEU A 11 0.32 -14.64 17.43
CA LEU A 11 -0.40 -13.67 18.24
C LEU A 11 -1.27 -12.75 17.38
N VAL A 12 -0.73 -12.20 16.28
CA VAL A 12 -1.51 -11.39 15.33
C VAL A 12 -2.70 -12.18 14.80
N LYS A 13 -2.49 -13.44 14.39
CA LYS A 13 -3.57 -14.32 13.94
C LYS A 13 -4.65 -14.60 14.99
N LYS A 14 -4.37 -14.44 16.28
CA LYS A 14 -5.32 -14.74 17.36
C LYS A 14 -6.07 -13.49 17.83
N TYR A 15 -5.43 -12.34 17.81
CA TYR A 15 -5.96 -11.11 18.40
C TYR A 15 -6.29 -10.02 17.37
N HIS A 16 -6.15 -10.27 16.07
CA HIS A 16 -6.50 -9.27 15.04
C HIS A 16 -7.96 -8.79 15.18
N PRO A 17 -8.25 -7.49 15.04
CA PRO A 17 -9.58 -6.93 15.21
C PRO A 17 -10.59 -7.52 14.20
N ASP A 18 -10.12 -7.92 13.02
CA ASP A 18 -10.97 -8.58 12.02
C ASP A 18 -11.50 -9.96 12.45
N LYS A 19 -10.83 -10.61 13.40
CA LYS A 19 -11.24 -11.91 13.96
C LYS A 19 -12.06 -11.78 15.25
N VAL A 20 -11.76 -10.80 16.08
CA VAL A 20 -12.46 -10.60 17.37
C VAL A 20 -13.46 -9.46 17.20
N GLN A 21 -14.56 -9.77 16.51
CA GLN A 21 -15.61 -8.79 16.19
C GLN A 21 -16.49 -8.45 17.38
N ASP A 22 -16.59 -9.35 18.36
CA ASP A 22 -17.44 -9.18 19.54
C ASP A 22 -16.87 -8.16 20.54
N TYR A 23 -15.55 -7.94 20.52
CA TYR A 23 -14.85 -7.03 21.44
C TYR A 23 -13.72 -6.24 20.71
N PRO A 24 -14.09 -5.32 19.80
CA PRO A 24 -13.12 -4.64 18.93
C PRO A 24 -12.11 -3.82 19.72
N GLU A 25 -12.54 -3.08 20.75
CA GLU A 25 -11.65 -2.28 21.60
C GLU A 25 -10.60 -3.12 22.33
N TRP A 26 -11.01 -4.28 22.87
CA TRP A 26 -10.09 -5.20 23.52
C TRP A 26 -9.11 -5.84 22.53
N ALA A 27 -9.58 -6.21 21.33
CA ALA A 27 -8.74 -6.75 20.26
C ALA A 27 -7.71 -5.71 19.80
N HIS A 28 -8.12 -4.45 19.69
CA HIS A 28 -7.25 -3.33 19.37
C HIS A 28 -6.18 -3.08 20.45
N GLN A 29 -6.57 -3.11 21.73
CA GLN A 29 -5.62 -2.98 22.85
C GLN A 29 -4.59 -4.11 22.82
N ARG A 30 -5.03 -5.36 22.61
CA ARG A 30 -4.15 -6.53 22.54
C ARG A 30 -3.20 -6.48 21.36
N MET A 31 -3.66 -6.08 20.18
CA MET A 31 -2.77 -5.90 19.02
C MET A 31 -1.72 -4.82 19.26
N THR A 32 -2.09 -3.75 19.96
CA THR A 32 -1.15 -2.69 20.33
C THR A 32 -0.06 -3.23 21.26
N GLU A 33 -0.44 -3.95 22.32
CA GLU A 33 0.50 -4.61 23.25
C GLU A 33 1.43 -5.61 22.52
N ILE A 34 0.88 -6.43 21.61
CA ILE A 34 1.63 -7.43 20.84
C ILE A 34 2.65 -6.75 19.91
N ASN A 35 2.26 -5.66 19.23
CA ASN A 35 3.15 -4.89 18.37
C ASN A 35 4.28 -4.25 19.18
N GLU A 36 3.97 -3.59 20.30
CA GLU A 36 4.96 -2.96 21.17
C GLU A 36 5.98 -3.97 21.72
N ALA A 37 5.49 -5.13 22.18
CA ALA A 37 6.35 -6.20 22.68
C ALA A 37 7.29 -6.75 21.59
N TYR A 38 6.77 -6.96 20.37
CA TYR A 38 7.58 -7.44 19.25
C TYR A 38 8.68 -6.46 18.89
N GLU A 39 8.37 -5.17 18.80
CA GLU A 39 9.35 -4.14 18.45
C GLU A 39 10.44 -3.99 19.51
N LEU A 40 10.07 -4.03 20.79
CA LEU A 40 11.03 -3.96 21.89
C LEU A 40 12.00 -5.15 21.86
N LEU A 41 11.49 -6.36 21.59
CA LEU A 41 12.31 -7.56 21.48
C LEU A 41 13.15 -7.57 20.20
N ALA A 42 12.60 -7.12 19.07
CA ALA A 42 13.33 -7.02 17.81
C ALA A 42 14.49 -6.01 17.91
N ARG A 43 14.28 -4.86 18.57
CA ARG A 43 15.33 -3.87 18.83
C ARG A 43 16.45 -4.45 19.70
N LYS A 44 16.11 -5.09 20.83
CA LYS A 44 17.10 -5.74 21.71
C LYS A 44 17.92 -6.83 21.00
N ILE A 45 17.30 -7.59 20.11
CA ILE A 45 17.99 -8.62 19.32
C ILE A 45 18.88 -8.00 18.24
N THR A 46 18.50 -6.85 17.68
CA THR A 46 19.27 -6.16 16.64
C THR A 46 20.45 -5.37 17.24
N GLU A 47 20.28 -4.77 18.42
CA GLU A 47 21.32 -4.04 19.15
C GLU A 47 22.42 -4.96 19.72
N SER A 48 22.17 -6.26 19.83
CA SER A 48 23.14 -7.26 20.31
C SER A 48 24.03 -7.87 19.23
N VAL A 49 23.94 -7.39 17.97
CA VAL A 49 24.78 -7.85 16.85
C VAL A 49 25.81 -6.77 16.51
N PRO A 50 27.13 -7.00 16.70
CA PRO A 50 28.16 -6.06 16.26
C PRO A 50 28.16 -5.94 14.73
N GLN A 51 28.02 -4.72 14.21
CA GLN A 51 28.15 -4.44 12.78
C GLN A 51 29.62 -4.53 12.36
N ASN A 52 29.99 -5.56 11.58
CA ASN A 52 31.24 -5.60 10.85
C ASN A 52 31.01 -5.78 9.34
N HIS A 53 31.65 -4.89 8.60
CA HIS A 53 31.99 -4.93 7.17
C HIS A 53 30.88 -4.74 6.11
N ARG A 54 30.88 -3.53 5.51
CA ARG A 54 30.65 -3.36 4.07
C ARG A 54 31.90 -2.76 3.44
N GLN A 55 32.68 -3.61 2.80
CA GLN A 55 33.73 -3.22 1.86
C GLN A 55 33.11 -2.90 0.49
N SER A 56 33.79 -1.99 -0.19
CA SER A 56 33.39 -1.26 -1.39
C SER A 56 33.89 -1.90 -2.69
N GLN A 57 33.31 -1.44 -3.81
CA GLN A 57 33.83 -1.36 -5.21
C GLN A 57 33.49 -2.49 -6.22
N PRO A 58 33.59 -2.25 -7.56
CA PRO A 58 33.59 -0.98 -8.33
C PRO A 58 32.64 -0.94 -9.56
N LYS A 59 32.54 0.26 -10.16
CA LYS A 59 31.92 0.65 -11.45
C LYS A 59 32.50 -0.09 -12.66
N ALA A 60 31.66 -0.31 -13.68
CA ALA A 60 32.08 -0.37 -15.09
C ALA A 60 31.08 0.39 -15.96
N GLU A 61 31.61 1.34 -16.73
CA GLU A 61 30.94 2.10 -17.80
C GLU A 61 30.98 1.29 -19.10
N SER A 62 29.94 1.42 -19.93
CA SER A 62 30.08 1.36 -21.39
C SER A 62 28.86 1.98 -22.08
N ASP A 63 29.17 2.87 -23.02
CA ASP A 63 28.29 3.70 -23.84
C ASP A 63 27.63 2.96 -25.02
N ASP A 64 26.63 3.65 -25.58
CA ASP A 64 26.07 3.62 -26.94
C ASP A 64 25.05 2.54 -27.34
N ALA A 65 23.78 3.00 -27.46
CA ALA A 65 23.10 3.06 -28.77
C ALA A 65 21.78 3.87 -28.67
N ILE A 66 21.76 5.03 -29.33
CA ILE A 66 20.55 5.78 -29.70
C ILE A 66 19.92 5.07 -30.90
N TYR A 67 18.67 4.58 -30.78
CA TYR A 67 17.77 4.38 -31.92
C TYR A 67 16.30 4.62 -31.53
N ASP A 68 15.78 5.71 -32.10
CA ASP A 68 14.55 5.85 -32.88
C ASP A 68 13.17 5.53 -32.26
N ASN A 69 12.27 6.51 -32.40
CA ASN A 69 10.89 6.51 -31.92
C ASN A 69 9.96 5.90 -32.97
N GLY A 70 9.23 4.82 -32.66
CA GLY A 70 8.14 4.31 -33.50
C GLY A 70 7.37 3.11 -32.89
N PRO A 71 6.06 2.96 -33.16
CA PRO A 71 5.08 2.62 -32.13
C PRO A 71 4.76 1.12 -32.09
N LEU A 72 5.51 0.35 -31.33
CA LEU A 72 5.11 -0.96 -30.80
C LEU A 72 6.09 -1.25 -29.65
N SER A 73 5.72 -0.83 -28.44
CA SER A 73 6.57 -0.93 -27.25
C SER A 73 6.87 -2.41 -26.97
N ARG A 74 7.99 -2.89 -27.53
CA ARG A 74 8.75 -4.00 -26.95
C ARG A 74 9.15 -3.50 -25.57
N VAL A 75 8.37 -3.86 -24.56
CA VAL A 75 8.71 -3.60 -23.17
C VAL A 75 10.09 -4.22 -22.99
N THR A 76 11.11 -3.38 -22.89
CA THR A 76 12.46 -3.83 -22.58
C THR A 76 12.36 -4.62 -21.28
N PRO A 77 13.02 -5.80 -21.18
CA PRO A 77 13.05 -6.55 -19.94
C PRO A 77 13.41 -5.61 -18.79
N PHE A 78 12.79 -5.81 -17.62
CA PHE A 78 13.05 -5.02 -16.43
C PHE A 78 14.52 -5.20 -16.01
N GLY A 79 15.41 -4.40 -16.63
CA GLY A 79 16.84 -4.62 -16.61
C GLY A 79 17.41 -4.49 -15.20
N SER A 80 18.57 -5.10 -14.97
CA SER A 80 19.31 -5.05 -13.70
C SER A 80 19.42 -3.62 -13.17
N ASP A 81 19.66 -2.66 -14.05
CA ASP A 81 19.95 -1.27 -13.70
C ASP A 81 18.70 -0.54 -13.20
N VAL A 82 17.55 -0.76 -13.85
CA VAL A 82 16.27 -0.19 -13.42
C VAL A 82 15.78 -0.90 -12.17
N SER A 83 15.93 -2.22 -12.09
CA SER A 83 15.50 -3.01 -10.94
C SER A 83 16.27 -2.66 -9.66
N GLY A 84 17.58 -2.41 -9.78
CA GLY A 84 18.46 -2.11 -8.66
C GLY A 84 18.12 -0.80 -7.95
N VAL A 85 17.52 0.16 -8.66
CA VAL A 85 17.04 1.42 -8.08
C VAL A 85 15.56 1.40 -7.75
N PHE A 86 14.74 0.74 -8.58
CA PHE A 86 13.29 0.69 -8.40
C PHE A 86 12.86 0.00 -7.11
N TYR A 87 13.33 -1.22 -6.86
CA TYR A 87 12.85 -2.01 -5.71
C TYR A 87 13.12 -1.33 -4.37
N PRO A 88 14.29 -0.71 -4.11
CA PRO A 88 14.48 0.11 -2.92
C PRO A 88 13.42 1.20 -2.73
N ALA A 89 13.09 1.95 -3.79
CA ALA A 89 12.09 3.01 -3.72
C ALA A 89 10.68 2.46 -3.50
N PHE A 90 10.31 1.41 -4.25
CA PHE A 90 9.00 0.80 -4.14
C PHE A 90 8.79 0.08 -2.80
N ASN A 91 9.80 -0.61 -2.29
CA ASN A 91 9.77 -1.24 -0.97
C ASN A 91 9.69 -0.19 0.14
N THR A 92 10.39 0.95 0.02
CA THR A 92 10.23 2.04 0.99
C THR A 92 8.77 2.53 1.05
N PHE A 93 8.11 2.66 -0.10
CA PHE A 93 6.69 2.98 -0.17
C PHE A 93 5.82 1.89 0.46
N LEU A 94 6.05 0.61 0.14
CA LEU A 94 5.31 -0.52 0.68
C LEU A 94 5.52 -0.71 2.19
N ASP A 95 6.73 -0.50 2.71
CA ASP A 95 7.04 -0.57 4.14
C ASP A 95 6.24 0.48 4.92
N GLY A 96 6.18 1.71 4.39
CA GLY A 96 5.34 2.76 4.94
C GLY A 96 3.86 2.40 4.92
N LEU A 97 3.38 1.79 3.83
CA LEU A 97 1.99 1.34 3.70
C LEU A 97 1.68 0.11 4.59
N GLY A 98 2.66 -0.76 4.81
CA GLY A 98 2.59 -1.89 5.74
C GLY A 98 2.43 -1.41 7.17
N LEU A 99 3.27 -0.46 7.61
CA LEU A 99 3.11 0.21 8.90
C LEU A 99 1.75 0.91 9.04
N TYR A 100 1.29 1.56 7.96
CA TYR A 100 0.00 2.22 7.93
C TYR A 100 -1.15 1.23 8.26
N TYR A 101 -1.19 0.09 7.58
CA TYR A 101 -2.23 -0.93 7.80
C TYR A 101 -2.05 -1.72 9.10
N GLN A 102 -0.82 -2.02 9.50
CA GLN A 102 -0.54 -2.78 10.74
C GLN A 102 -1.11 -2.08 11.99
N TYR A 103 -1.12 -0.74 12.00
CA TYR A 103 -1.65 0.06 13.10
C TYR A 103 -3.10 0.54 12.89
N GLY A 104 -3.78 0.07 11.83
CA GLY A 104 -5.17 0.44 11.55
C GLY A 104 -5.34 1.91 11.16
N LEU A 105 -4.30 2.55 10.61
CA LEU A 105 -4.27 3.99 10.36
C LEU A 105 -5.14 4.43 9.18
N GLU A 106 -5.75 3.47 8.47
CA GLU A 106 -6.89 3.71 7.58
C GLU A 106 -8.02 4.44 8.30
N ASN A 107 -8.22 4.19 9.59
CA ASN A 107 -9.16 4.92 10.43
C ASN A 107 -8.57 6.28 10.84
N PRO A 108 -9.11 7.42 10.38
CA PRO A 108 -8.53 8.73 10.67
C PRO A 108 -8.54 9.10 12.14
N ALA A 109 -9.46 8.55 12.94
CA ALA A 109 -9.49 8.77 14.39
C ALA A 109 -8.19 8.31 15.07
N TYR A 110 -7.66 7.16 14.64
CA TYR A 110 -6.45 6.56 15.23
C TYR A 110 -5.17 7.35 14.93
N ARG A 111 -5.18 8.24 13.93
CA ARG A 111 -3.99 9.01 13.51
C ARG A 111 -3.57 10.07 14.52
N GLN A 112 -4.45 10.45 15.46
CA GLN A 112 -4.18 11.50 16.45
C GLN A 112 -3.84 10.95 17.84
N GLU A 113 -3.97 9.65 18.05
CA GLU A 113 -3.87 9.01 19.36
C GLU A 113 -2.45 8.54 19.69
N GLY A 114 -1.89 9.00 20.82
CA GLY A 114 -0.72 8.41 21.47
C GLY A 114 0.39 7.89 20.55
N VAL A 115 0.72 6.61 20.67
CA VAL A 115 1.74 5.90 19.87
C VAL A 115 1.37 5.88 18.38
N ARG A 116 0.08 5.73 18.05
CA ARG A 116 -0.40 5.66 16.67
C ARG A 116 -0.14 6.94 15.89
N ARG A 117 -0.17 8.10 16.54
CA ARG A 117 0.24 9.38 15.93
C ARG A 117 1.68 9.38 15.47
N PHE A 118 2.60 8.82 16.27
CA PHE A 118 4.00 8.71 15.89
C PHE A 118 4.17 7.73 14.72
N ARG A 119 3.47 6.59 14.76
CA ARG A 119 3.47 5.60 13.67
C ARG A 119 2.88 6.13 12.38
N TYR A 120 1.82 6.93 12.46
CA TYR A 120 1.26 7.60 11.29
C TYR A 120 2.27 8.56 10.64
N ARG A 121 2.99 9.35 11.44
CA ARG A 121 4.04 10.24 10.91
C ARG A 121 5.20 9.46 10.28
N GLU A 122 5.59 8.34 10.88
CA GLU A 122 6.63 7.47 10.34
C GLU A 122 6.18 6.80 9.03
N ALA A 123 5.00 6.20 9.01
CA ALA A 123 4.39 5.62 7.81
C ALA A 123 4.31 6.65 6.68
N MET A 124 3.80 7.86 6.96
CA MET A 124 3.72 8.91 5.96
C MET A 124 5.08 9.39 5.46
N ARG A 125 6.12 9.45 6.30
CA ARG A 125 7.49 9.77 5.86
C ARG A 125 8.00 8.76 4.83
N LEU A 126 7.81 7.46 5.09
CA LEU A 126 8.24 6.40 4.18
C LEU A 126 7.42 6.40 2.89
N ILE A 127 6.09 6.49 3.00
CA ILE A 127 5.18 6.57 1.86
C ILE A 127 5.53 7.75 0.94
N ILE A 128 5.72 8.94 1.51
CA ILE A 128 6.07 10.16 0.75
C ILE A 128 7.46 10.02 0.12
N SER A 129 8.46 9.57 0.87
CA SER A 129 9.83 9.36 0.37
C SER A 129 9.87 8.38 -0.81
N GLY A 130 9.21 7.22 -0.67
CA GLY A 130 9.11 6.23 -1.74
C GLY A 130 8.35 6.76 -2.96
N ARG A 131 7.22 7.45 -2.74
CA ARG A 131 6.45 8.12 -3.82
C ARG A 131 7.31 9.10 -4.60
N ASP A 132 8.01 10.00 -3.92
CA ASP A 132 8.78 11.08 -4.56
C ASP A 132 9.95 10.51 -5.37
N THR A 133 10.62 9.49 -4.82
CA THR A 133 11.67 8.75 -5.54
C THR A 133 11.12 8.04 -6.78
N LEU A 134 9.94 7.42 -6.71
CA LEU A 134 9.29 6.79 -7.87
C LEU A 134 8.87 7.80 -8.94
N ILE A 135 8.46 9.02 -8.55
CA ILE A 135 8.15 10.12 -9.49
C ILE A 135 9.42 10.59 -10.21
N GLU A 136 10.54 10.72 -9.49
CA GLU A 136 11.83 11.02 -10.09
C GLU A 136 12.23 9.94 -11.10
N TYR A 137 12.14 8.67 -10.71
CA TYR A 137 12.50 7.54 -11.57
C TYR A 137 11.59 7.43 -12.79
N LYS A 138 10.30 7.74 -12.66
CA LYS A 138 9.39 7.81 -13.80
C LYS A 138 9.93 8.78 -14.86
N SER A 139 10.42 9.93 -14.42
CA SER A 139 10.92 10.99 -15.30
C SER A 139 12.26 10.60 -15.95
N ARG A 140 13.07 9.80 -15.25
CA ARG A 140 14.39 9.35 -15.71
C ARG A 140 14.36 8.14 -16.64
N PHE A 141 13.54 7.13 -16.33
CA PHE A 141 13.60 5.83 -17.01
C PHE A 141 12.46 5.59 -17.99
N GLY A 142 11.30 6.24 -17.82
CA GLY A 142 10.14 6.05 -18.70
C GLY A 142 9.60 4.61 -18.74
N HIS A 143 9.97 3.75 -17.79
CA HIS A 143 9.61 2.33 -17.80
C HIS A 143 8.16 2.08 -17.32
N PRO A 144 7.36 1.20 -17.96
CA PRO A 144 5.95 0.96 -17.58
C PRO A 144 5.74 0.58 -16.11
N VAL A 145 6.61 -0.24 -15.54
CA VAL A 145 6.59 -0.62 -14.11
C VAL A 145 6.76 0.60 -13.20
N VAL A 146 7.69 1.49 -13.53
CA VAL A 146 7.95 2.70 -12.74
C VAL A 146 6.78 3.66 -12.87
N ASP A 147 6.20 3.80 -14.07
CA ASP A 147 5.02 4.63 -14.30
C ASP A 147 3.81 4.14 -13.50
N ALA A 148 3.52 2.83 -13.57
CA ALA A 148 2.42 2.23 -12.83
C ALA A 148 2.60 2.36 -11.30
N ALA A 149 3.80 2.08 -10.79
CA ALA A 149 4.11 2.20 -9.36
C ALA A 149 4.05 3.66 -8.88
N SER A 150 4.63 4.59 -9.63
CA SER A 150 4.59 6.03 -9.34
C SER A 150 3.14 6.54 -9.32
N ARG A 151 2.33 6.14 -10.31
CA ARG A 151 0.90 6.49 -10.37
C ARG A 151 0.14 5.95 -9.17
N TYR A 152 0.32 4.68 -8.83
CA TYR A 152 -0.33 4.05 -7.68
C TYR A 152 0.07 4.71 -6.35
N ALA A 153 1.36 4.97 -6.15
CA ALA A 153 1.87 5.63 -4.95
C ALA A 153 1.28 7.03 -4.78
N ARG A 154 1.27 7.83 -5.86
CA ARG A 154 0.70 9.18 -5.84
C ARG A 154 -0.78 9.19 -5.48
N LEU A 155 -1.56 8.30 -6.10
CA LEU A 155 -3.01 8.20 -5.86
C LEU A 155 -3.33 7.67 -4.46
N THR A 156 -2.49 6.77 -3.93
CA THR A 156 -2.61 6.28 -2.55
C THR A 156 -2.35 7.37 -1.54
N VAL A 157 -1.34 8.23 -1.75
CA VAL A 157 -1.13 9.40 -0.87
C VAL A 157 -2.30 10.36 -0.91
N ALA A 158 -2.79 10.71 -2.11
CA ALA A 158 -3.96 11.58 -2.26
C ALA A 158 -5.19 11.03 -1.52
N ASP A 159 -5.38 9.71 -1.53
CA ASP A 159 -6.47 9.07 -0.78
C ASP A 159 -6.26 9.12 0.75
N ILE A 160 -5.04 8.90 1.23
CA ILE A 160 -4.72 8.99 2.66
C ILE A 160 -4.96 10.43 3.17
N ASP A 161 -4.51 11.42 2.41
CA ASP A 161 -4.62 12.85 2.72
C ASP A 161 -6.08 13.33 2.74
N LEU A 162 -6.94 12.72 1.92
CA LEU A 162 -8.38 12.98 1.95
C LEU A 162 -9.02 12.63 3.31
N GLY A 163 -8.44 11.67 4.03
CA GLY A 163 -8.89 11.27 5.37
C GLY A 163 -10.34 10.80 5.40
N THR A 164 -11.11 11.32 6.35
CA THR A 164 -12.55 11.03 6.48
C THR A 164 -13.33 11.86 5.47
N VAL A 165 -13.95 11.19 4.50
CA VAL A 165 -14.88 11.87 3.58
C VAL A 165 -16.20 12.10 4.31
N PRO A 166 -16.72 13.35 4.35
CA PRO A 166 -17.99 13.62 5.00
C PRO A 166 -19.14 12.90 4.28
N VAL A 167 -19.89 12.10 5.03
CA VAL A 167 -21.12 11.45 4.54
C VAL A 167 -22.26 12.46 4.59
N SER A 168 -23.04 12.56 3.52
CA SER A 168 -24.22 13.42 3.51
C SER A 168 -25.22 13.00 4.58
N MET A 169 -25.77 13.95 5.32
CA MET A 169 -26.97 13.72 6.12
C MET A 169 -28.26 13.75 5.28
N ASP A 170 -28.19 14.20 4.02
CA ASP A 170 -29.33 14.15 3.11
C ASP A 170 -29.66 12.69 2.77
N PRO A 171 -30.87 12.19 3.09
CA PRO A 171 -31.27 10.81 2.82
C PRO A 171 -31.11 10.41 1.34
N ARG A 172 -31.19 11.38 0.41
CA ARG A 172 -31.02 11.14 -1.02
C ARG A 172 -29.61 10.63 -1.36
N TYR A 173 -28.60 11.16 -0.67
CA TYR A 173 -27.19 10.87 -0.95
C TYR A 173 -26.52 9.95 0.07
N TYR A 174 -27.04 9.90 1.30
CA TYR A 174 -26.51 9.08 2.40
C TYR A 174 -26.24 7.62 1.97
N LYS A 175 -27.19 7.00 1.26
CA LYS A 175 -27.05 5.60 0.80
C LYS A 175 -25.88 5.40 -0.17
N TYR A 176 -25.59 6.39 -1.02
CA TYR A 176 -24.50 6.32 -2.00
C TYR A 176 -23.16 6.55 -1.32
N ASP A 177 -23.07 7.55 -0.44
CA ASP A 177 -21.86 7.84 0.34
C ASP A 177 -21.50 6.62 1.23
N LYS A 178 -22.48 5.97 1.85
CA LYS A 178 -22.25 4.74 2.65
C LYS A 178 -21.74 3.56 1.81
N ARG A 179 -22.30 3.34 0.61
CA ARG A 179 -21.82 2.32 -0.33
C ARG A 179 -20.39 2.61 -0.75
N MET A 180 -20.08 3.86 -1.08
CA MET A 180 -18.75 4.31 -1.47
C MET A 180 -17.72 4.09 -0.37
N MET A 181 -18.04 4.42 0.89
CA MET A 181 -17.15 4.16 2.02
C MET A 181 -16.92 2.65 2.25
N LYS A 182 -17.96 1.83 2.08
CA LYS A 182 -17.83 0.37 2.15
C LYS A 182 -16.92 -0.17 1.04
N ALA A 183 -17.07 0.32 -0.19
CA ALA A 183 -16.25 -0.05 -1.32
C ALA A 183 -14.79 0.37 -1.13
N ARG A 184 -14.54 1.59 -0.64
CA ARG A 184 -13.19 2.08 -0.30
C ARG A 184 -12.51 1.18 0.74
N LYS A 185 -13.23 0.83 1.83
CA LYS A 185 -12.72 -0.10 2.83
C LYS A 185 -12.39 -1.48 2.23
N ALA A 186 -13.30 -2.05 1.44
CA ALA A 186 -13.08 -3.35 0.80
C ALA A 186 -11.93 -3.32 -0.23
N PHE A 187 -11.68 -2.16 -0.85
CA PHE A 187 -10.52 -1.95 -1.71
C PHE A 187 -9.22 -1.99 -0.91
N ASP A 188 -9.13 -1.28 0.23
CA ASP A 188 -7.96 -1.37 1.12
C ASP A 188 -7.73 -2.79 1.66
N GLU A 189 -8.79 -3.55 1.97
CA GLU A 189 -8.65 -4.97 2.32
C GLU A 189 -8.06 -5.80 1.18
N SER A 190 -8.43 -5.49 -0.07
CA SER A 190 -7.84 -6.16 -1.23
C SER A 190 -6.37 -5.79 -1.40
N VAL A 191 -6.00 -4.53 -1.17
CA VAL A 191 -4.61 -4.06 -1.15
C VAL A 191 -3.80 -4.81 -0.09
N LYS A 192 -4.35 -5.01 1.12
CA LYS A 192 -3.71 -5.82 2.18
C LYS A 192 -3.46 -7.25 1.74
N VAL A 193 -4.42 -7.90 1.08
CA VAL A 193 -4.23 -9.28 0.58
C VAL A 193 -3.11 -9.36 -0.47
N ILE A 194 -2.99 -8.34 -1.32
CA ILE A 194 -2.04 -8.33 -2.44
C ILE A 194 -0.61 -8.09 -1.96
N PHE A 195 -0.38 -7.04 -1.17
CA PHE A 195 0.97 -6.61 -0.80
C PHE A 195 1.41 -7.12 0.58
N PHE A 196 0.48 -7.42 1.48
CA PHE A 196 0.76 -7.80 2.86
C PHE A 196 0.02 -9.09 3.24
N PRO A 197 0.18 -10.18 2.46
CA PRO A 197 -0.56 -11.43 2.69
C PRO A 197 -0.33 -12.00 4.11
N GLU A 198 0.79 -11.66 4.76
CA GLU A 198 1.10 -12.00 6.15
C GLU A 198 0.10 -11.45 7.17
N PHE A 199 -0.59 -10.33 6.87
CA PHE A 199 -1.65 -9.78 7.72
C PHE A 199 -2.95 -10.59 7.60
N ILE A 200 -3.13 -11.32 6.50
CA ILE A 200 -4.38 -11.97 6.16
C ILE A 200 -4.31 -13.49 6.39
N PRO A 201 -5.25 -14.08 7.15
CA PRO A 201 -5.38 -15.54 7.28
C PRO A 201 -5.49 -16.23 5.91
N ASN A 202 -4.78 -17.36 5.75
CA ASN A 202 -4.69 -18.08 4.46
C ASN A 202 -6.04 -18.35 3.78
N HIS A 203 -7.09 -18.67 4.56
CA HIS A 203 -8.42 -18.98 4.03
C HIS A 203 -9.18 -17.76 3.46
N LEU A 204 -8.73 -16.53 3.73
CA LEU A 204 -9.32 -15.29 3.20
C LEU A 204 -8.56 -14.76 1.97
N ARG A 205 -7.37 -15.31 1.67
CA ARG A 205 -6.50 -14.79 0.61
C ARG A 205 -7.05 -14.99 -0.80
N SER A 206 -7.96 -15.92 -1.05
CA SER A 206 -8.49 -16.19 -2.39
C SER A 206 -9.61 -15.24 -2.84
N ARG A 207 -10.07 -14.34 -1.96
CA ARG A 207 -11.27 -13.52 -2.21
C ARG A 207 -10.99 -12.14 -2.81
N TYR A 208 -9.73 -11.72 -2.92
CA TYR A 208 -9.39 -10.35 -3.33
C TYR A 208 -9.85 -10.01 -4.76
N SER A 209 -9.82 -10.96 -5.70
CA SER A 209 -10.25 -10.70 -7.09
C SER A 209 -11.73 -10.33 -7.18
N SER A 210 -12.59 -11.06 -6.47
CA SER A 210 -14.02 -10.73 -6.35
C SER A 210 -14.27 -9.42 -5.62
N GLY A 211 -13.44 -9.12 -4.60
CA GLY A 211 -13.48 -7.85 -3.87
C GLY A 211 -13.16 -6.67 -4.77
N LEU A 212 -12.07 -6.75 -5.53
CA LEU A 212 -11.66 -5.73 -6.48
C LEU A 212 -12.76 -5.40 -7.51
N TYR A 213 -13.33 -6.43 -8.14
CA TYR A 213 -14.41 -6.22 -9.11
C TYR A 213 -15.62 -5.50 -8.49
N SER A 214 -16.03 -5.93 -7.30
CA SER A 214 -17.13 -5.31 -6.56
C SER A 214 -16.84 -3.84 -6.25
N CYS A 215 -15.64 -3.52 -5.75
CA CYS A 215 -15.25 -2.14 -5.47
C CYS A 215 -15.28 -1.25 -6.71
N TYR A 216 -14.76 -1.74 -7.84
CA TYR A 216 -14.79 -0.99 -9.10
C TYR A 216 -16.21 -0.67 -9.54
N SER A 217 -17.12 -1.64 -9.47
CA SER A 217 -18.52 -1.42 -9.83
C SER A 217 -19.17 -0.32 -8.97
N GLU A 218 -18.84 -0.26 -7.68
CA GLU A 218 -19.32 0.80 -6.78
C GLU A 218 -18.68 2.16 -7.09
N PHE A 219 -17.40 2.22 -7.44
CA PHE A 219 -16.72 3.46 -7.82
C PHE A 219 -17.31 4.06 -9.10
N ILE A 220 -17.51 3.22 -10.12
CA ILE A 220 -18.15 3.64 -11.37
C ILE A 220 -19.60 4.06 -11.12
N PHE A 221 -20.36 3.28 -10.36
CA PHE A 221 -21.72 3.67 -10.00
C PHE A 221 -21.76 5.02 -9.28
N TYR A 222 -20.83 5.28 -8.37
CA TYR A 222 -20.72 6.57 -7.69
C TYR A 222 -20.47 7.74 -8.68
N LEU A 223 -19.67 7.52 -9.72
CA LEU A 223 -19.45 8.49 -10.80
C LEU A 223 -20.67 8.71 -11.70
N THR A 224 -21.53 7.69 -11.88
CA THR A 224 -22.79 7.87 -12.62
C THR A 224 -23.82 8.71 -11.85
N VAL A 225 -23.74 8.71 -10.51
CA VAL A 225 -24.64 9.48 -9.65
C VAL A 225 -24.15 10.92 -9.44
N PHE A 226 -22.84 11.13 -9.38
CA PHE A 226 -22.24 12.44 -9.10
C PHE A 226 -21.34 12.90 -10.24
N ASP A 227 -21.82 13.90 -10.98
CA ASP A 227 -21.18 14.46 -12.19
C ASP A 227 -20.33 15.71 -11.92
N LYS A 228 -20.33 16.24 -10.70
CA LYS A 228 -19.52 17.39 -10.27
C LYS A 228 -19.25 17.43 -8.77
N GLY A 229 -18.27 18.24 -8.38
CA GLY A 229 -17.93 18.54 -6.99
C GLY A 229 -17.11 17.46 -6.29
N GLU A 230 -17.01 17.54 -4.96
CA GLU A 230 -16.11 16.69 -4.16
C GLU A 230 -16.42 15.19 -4.24
N ARG A 231 -17.70 14.83 -4.39
CA ARG A 231 -18.10 13.43 -4.58
C ARG A 231 -17.58 12.86 -5.89
N GLN A 232 -17.72 13.60 -6.99
CA GLN A 232 -17.15 13.19 -8.26
C GLN A 232 -15.63 13.04 -8.16
N LYS A 233 -14.93 14.00 -7.54
CA LYS A 233 -13.48 13.94 -7.33
C LYS A 233 -13.06 12.69 -6.56
N LEU A 234 -13.80 12.32 -5.51
CA LEU A 234 -13.57 11.08 -4.77
C LEU A 234 -13.77 9.84 -5.66
N GLY A 235 -14.85 9.79 -6.44
CA GLY A 235 -15.10 8.71 -7.40
C GLY A 235 -13.98 8.57 -8.43
N ILE A 236 -13.49 9.68 -8.97
CA ILE A 236 -12.37 9.74 -9.92
C ILE A 236 -11.11 9.20 -9.25
N LEU A 237 -10.82 9.66 -8.04
CA LEU A 237 -9.64 9.23 -7.28
C LEU A 237 -9.63 7.72 -7.04
N GLN A 238 -10.74 7.16 -6.53
CA GLN A 238 -10.83 5.72 -6.28
C GLN A 238 -10.74 4.89 -7.56
N THR A 239 -11.42 5.31 -8.62
CA THR A 239 -11.37 4.63 -9.93
C THR A 239 -9.95 4.65 -10.49
N ALA A 240 -9.28 5.81 -10.45
CA ALA A 240 -7.91 5.93 -10.92
C ALA A 240 -6.92 5.11 -10.08
N ARG A 241 -7.12 5.03 -8.76
CA ARG A 241 -6.31 4.23 -7.83
C ARG A 241 -6.50 2.73 -8.10
N TYR A 242 -7.75 2.31 -8.35
CA TYR A 242 -8.09 0.97 -8.79
C TYR A 242 -7.36 0.60 -10.10
N ASP A 243 -7.48 1.43 -11.13
CA ASP A 243 -6.84 1.18 -12.43
C ASP A 243 -5.32 1.05 -12.31
N ALA A 244 -4.70 1.89 -11.47
CA ALA A 244 -3.26 1.84 -11.21
C ALA A 244 -2.87 0.51 -10.51
N LEU A 245 -3.67 0.04 -9.56
CA LEU A 245 -3.44 -1.25 -8.91
C LEU A 245 -3.61 -2.43 -9.89
N ILE A 246 -4.64 -2.39 -10.74
CA ILE A 246 -4.85 -3.43 -11.76
C ILE A 246 -3.66 -3.48 -12.73
N THR A 247 -3.14 -2.32 -13.13
CA THR A 247 -1.94 -2.24 -13.99
C THR A 247 -0.74 -2.90 -13.31
N LEU A 248 -0.52 -2.65 -12.02
CA LEU A 248 0.54 -3.30 -11.23
C LEU A 248 0.36 -4.83 -11.16
N ILE A 249 -0.86 -5.32 -10.96
CA ILE A 249 -1.17 -6.76 -10.95
C ILE A 249 -0.92 -7.38 -12.33
N GLN A 250 -1.30 -6.70 -13.41
CA GLN A 250 -1.05 -7.18 -14.78
C GLN A 250 0.44 -7.28 -15.07
N LEU A 251 1.23 -6.27 -14.68
CA LEU A 251 2.68 -6.29 -14.82
C LEU A 251 3.33 -7.41 -14.00
N ARG A 252 2.81 -7.69 -12.80
CA ARG A 252 3.23 -8.84 -12.01
C ARG A 252 2.90 -10.17 -12.70
N ASN A 253 1.70 -10.32 -13.23
CA ASN A 253 1.29 -11.54 -13.95
C ASN A 253 2.07 -11.75 -15.24
N ALA A 254 2.61 -10.68 -15.82
CA ALA A 254 3.54 -10.71 -16.95
C ALA A 254 5.00 -10.92 -16.52
N GLU A 255 5.27 -11.21 -15.24
CA GLU A 255 6.60 -11.44 -14.67
C GLU A 255 7.56 -10.23 -14.77
N LEU A 256 7.02 -9.03 -15.01
CA LEU A 256 7.80 -7.79 -15.09
C LEU A 256 8.00 -7.12 -13.72
N LEU A 257 7.30 -7.61 -12.69
CA LEU A 257 7.27 -7.03 -11.36
C LEU A 257 7.02 -8.11 -10.32
N VAL A 258 7.75 -8.04 -9.21
CA VAL A 258 7.56 -8.94 -8.06
C VAL A 258 7.17 -8.11 -6.84
N PHE A 259 6.25 -8.64 -6.05
CA PHE A 259 5.88 -8.14 -4.72
C PHE A 259 6.17 -9.22 -3.70
#